data_AF-A0A4Q4Z4S8-F1
#
_entry.id   AF-A0A4Q4Z4S8-F1
#
_cell.length_a   1.000
_cell.length_b   1.000
_cell.length_c   1.000
_cell.angle_alpha   90.00
_cell.angle_beta   90.00
_cell.angle_gamma   90.00
#
_symmetry.space_group_name_H-M   'P 1'
#
loop_
_entity.id
_entity.type
_entity.pdbx_description
1 polymer ?
#
loop_
_entity_poly.entity_id
_entity_poly.type
_entity_poly.pdbx_seq_one_letter_code
_entity_poly.pdbx_strand_id
1 'polypeptide(L)'
;MADKPDYIFTRDYIDNNRIPAADGHLCVADVATGTGIWLMDLSSRVPATVQLEGLDISFQATPPTEWLPTNVTMRHWNIRDPVPEGLVEKYDIVHIRYLCLVLSDEEVPSVLQNVARLIKPGGYLQWGELDTPSFRIEKTRPDNDASGLLRLYLASS
;
A
#
# COMPACT_ATOMS: atom_id res chain seq x y z
N MET A 1 28.86 9.55 6.03
CA MET A 1 27.89 9.60 4.92
C MET A 1 26.86 8.54 5.23
N ALA A 2 25.62 8.94 5.55
CA ALA A 2 24.54 7.97 5.69
C ALA A 2 24.26 7.40 4.31
N ASP A 3 24.18 6.07 4.22
CA ASP A 3 23.88 5.38 2.97
C ASP A 3 22.54 5.88 2.43
N LYS A 4 22.50 6.16 1.13
CA LYS A 4 21.29 6.65 0.48
C LYS A 4 20.32 5.46 0.44
N PRO A 5 19.09 5.55 0.99
CA PRO A 5 18.15 4.45 0.89
C PRO A 5 17.89 4.12 -0.59
N ASP A 6 18.03 2.84 -0.94
CA ASP A 6 17.72 2.33 -2.28
C ASP A 6 16.20 2.37 -2.48
N TYR A 7 15.70 3.48 -3.03
CA TYR A 7 14.32 3.56 -3.52
C TYR A 7 14.24 2.84 -4.86
N ILE A 8 13.77 1.59 -4.86
CA ILE A 8 13.45 0.87 -6.09
C ILE A 8 11.95 1.00 -6.34
N PHE A 9 11.59 1.79 -7.35
CA PHE A 9 10.25 1.83 -7.94
C PHE A 9 10.03 0.55 -8.76
N THR A 10 9.73 -0.57 -8.09
CA THR A 10 9.17 -1.74 -8.77
C THR A 10 7.73 -1.93 -8.34
N ARG A 11 6.89 -2.18 -9.34
CA ARG A 11 5.43 -2.26 -9.26
C ARG A 11 4.95 -3.19 -8.13
N ASP A 12 5.67 -4.28 -7.83
CA ASP A 12 5.33 -5.21 -6.75
C ASP A 12 6.59 -5.96 -6.27
N TYR A 13 6.99 -5.86 -4.99
CA TYR A 13 8.19 -6.55 -4.47
C TYR A 13 7.96 -8.04 -4.19
N ILE A 14 6.72 -8.45 -3.92
CA ILE A 14 6.37 -9.86 -3.70
C ILE A 14 6.53 -10.66 -4.99
N ASP A 15 6.23 -10.06 -6.15
CA ASP A 15 6.36 -10.73 -7.45
C ASP A 15 7.80 -10.84 -7.95
N ASN A 16 8.72 -10.05 -7.40
CA ASN A 16 10.09 -9.96 -7.88
C ASN A 16 11.08 -10.85 -7.10
N ASN A 17 10.57 -11.91 -6.43
CA ASN A 17 11.34 -12.95 -5.73
C ASN A 17 12.35 -12.46 -4.67
N ARG A 18 12.21 -11.22 -4.17
CA ARG A 18 13.11 -10.68 -3.13
C ARG A 18 12.68 -11.02 -1.71
N ILE A 19 11.42 -11.40 -1.51
CA ILE A 19 10.92 -11.88 -0.23
C ILE A 19 10.70 -13.39 -0.36
N PRO A 20 11.26 -14.23 0.53
CA PRO A 20 11.16 -15.68 0.40
C PRO A 20 9.72 -16.14 0.70
N ALA A 21 8.84 -16.10 -0.30
CA ALA A 21 7.53 -16.74 -0.24
C ALA A 21 7.63 -18.28 -0.14
N ALA A 22 8.83 -18.83 -0.39
CA ALA A 22 9.11 -20.26 -0.44
C ALA A 22 9.16 -20.95 0.93
N ASP A 23 9.37 -20.22 2.03
CA ASP A 23 9.57 -20.83 3.36
C ASP A 23 8.25 -21.18 4.08
N GLY A 24 7.10 -20.83 3.48
CA GLY A 24 5.77 -21.22 3.92
C GLY A 24 5.31 -20.49 5.18
N HIS A 25 4.09 -19.94 5.14
CA HIS A 25 3.43 -19.19 6.22
C HIS A 25 3.82 -17.70 6.38
N LEU A 26 4.00 -16.98 5.27
CA LEU A 26 4.03 -15.51 5.32
C LEU A 26 2.65 -14.95 5.68
N CYS A 27 2.63 -13.86 6.46
CA CYS A 27 1.46 -13.05 6.72
C CYS A 27 1.66 -11.63 6.15
N VAL A 28 0.78 -11.23 5.25
CA VAL A 28 0.85 -9.95 4.52
C VAL A 28 -0.37 -9.10 4.87
N ALA A 29 -0.14 -7.84 5.22
CA ALA A 29 -1.18 -6.83 5.33
C ALA A 29 -1.19 -5.90 4.12
N ASP A 30 -2.38 -5.56 3.64
CA ASP A 30 -2.60 -4.42 2.75
C ASP A 30 -3.43 -3.37 3.50
N VAL A 31 -2.79 -2.27 3.89
CA VAL A 31 -3.39 -1.23 4.74
C VAL A 31 -3.97 -0.13 3.85
N ALA A 32 -5.18 0.31 4.19
CA ALA A 32 -6.03 1.10 3.29
C ALA A 32 -6.28 0.36 1.97
N THR A 33 -6.69 -0.91 2.08
CA THR A 33 -6.83 -1.85 0.95
C THR A 33 -7.83 -1.38 -0.12
N GLY A 34 -8.78 -0.50 0.24
CA GLY A 34 -9.81 0.04 -0.64
C GLY A 34 -10.68 -1.05 -1.25
N THR A 35 -10.47 -1.36 -2.52
CA THR A 35 -11.21 -2.42 -3.23
C THR A 35 -10.72 -3.82 -2.93
N GLY A 36 -9.56 -3.98 -2.27
CA GLY A 36 -8.92 -5.28 -2.07
C GLY A 36 -8.29 -5.89 -3.32
N ILE A 37 -8.28 -5.17 -4.45
CA ILE A 37 -7.86 -5.73 -5.75
C ILE A 37 -6.41 -6.25 -5.73
N TRP A 38 -5.54 -5.61 -4.95
CA TRP A 38 -4.16 -6.03 -4.83
C TRP A 38 -4.04 -7.39 -4.13
N LEU A 39 -4.77 -7.59 -3.02
CA LEU A 39 -4.83 -8.87 -2.32
C LEU A 39 -5.41 -9.99 -3.19
N MET A 40 -6.45 -9.68 -3.98
CA MET A 40 -7.07 -10.63 -4.90
C MET A 40 -6.08 -11.08 -5.99
N ASP A 41 -5.37 -10.13 -6.60
CA ASP A 41 -4.34 -10.40 -7.61
C ASP A 41 -3.17 -11.17 -7.01
N LEU A 42 -2.70 -10.77 -5.81
CA LEU A 42 -1.62 -11.44 -5.11
C LEU A 42 -1.97 -12.88 -4.70
N SER A 43 -3.19 -13.12 -4.21
CA SER A 43 -3.67 -14.45 -3.81
C SER A 43 -3.51 -15.48 -4.94
N SER A 44 -3.71 -15.07 -6.19
CA SER A 44 -3.56 -15.95 -7.35
C SER A 44 -2.11 -16.34 -7.69
N ARG A 45 -1.13 -15.63 -7.12
CA ARG A 45 0.30 -15.74 -7.44
C ARG A 45 1.14 -16.33 -6.31
N VAL A 46 0.59 -16.40 -5.10
CA VAL A 46 1.28 -16.95 -3.92
C VAL A 46 0.71 -18.31 -3.52
N PRO A 47 1.49 -19.17 -2.83
CA PRO A 47 0.96 -20.39 -2.24
C PRO A 47 -0.22 -20.09 -1.30
N ALA A 48 -1.22 -20.96 -1.26
CA ALA A 48 -2.38 -20.81 -0.37
C ALA A 48 -2.03 -20.81 1.14
N THR A 49 -0.80 -21.17 1.49
CA THR A 49 -0.26 -21.09 2.85
C THR A 49 0.06 -19.65 3.28
N VAL A 50 0.22 -18.72 2.33
CA VAL A 50 0.42 -17.30 2.60
C VAL A 50 -0.91 -16.67 3.01
N GLN A 51 -0.95 -16.05 4.19
CA GLN A 51 -2.11 -15.36 4.72
C GLN A 51 -2.11 -13.90 4.29
N LEU A 52 -3.22 -13.44 3.73
CA LEU A 52 -3.39 -12.10 3.19
C LEU A 52 -4.53 -11.40 3.95
N GLU A 53 -4.28 -10.21 4.50
CA GLU A 53 -5.28 -9.46 5.27
C GLU A 53 -5.39 -8.02 4.81
N GLY A 54 -6.59 -7.60 4.42
CA GLY A 54 -6.90 -6.21 4.10
C GLY A 54 -7.37 -5.45 5.33
N LEU A 55 -6.71 -4.32 5.61
CA LEU A 55 -7.09 -3.42 6.69
C LEU A 55 -7.67 -2.13 6.11
N ASP A 56 -8.90 -1.79 6.48
CA ASP A 56 -9.56 -0.57 5.99
C ASP A 56 -10.64 -0.07 6.95
N ILE A 57 -11.06 1.19 6.79
CA ILE A 57 -12.20 1.77 7.50
C ILE A 57 -13.55 1.35 6.88
N SER A 58 -13.54 0.84 5.65
CA SER A 58 -14.76 0.39 4.96
C SER A 58 -14.46 -0.71 3.95
N PHE A 59 -15.38 -1.66 3.83
CA PHE A 59 -15.35 -2.74 2.84
C PHE A 59 -16.46 -2.64 1.81
N GLN A 60 -17.11 -1.47 1.68
CA GLN A 60 -18.16 -1.28 0.68
C GLN A 60 -17.66 -1.41 -0.76
N ALA A 61 -16.36 -1.16 -0.98
CA ALA A 61 -15.72 -1.25 -2.28
C ALA A 61 -15.09 -2.63 -2.55
N THR A 62 -15.07 -3.54 -1.58
CA THR A 62 -14.52 -4.89 -1.75
C THR A 62 -15.59 -5.83 -2.31
N PRO A 63 -15.19 -6.97 -2.91
CA PRO A 63 -16.12 -8.05 -3.20
C PRO A 63 -16.83 -8.56 -1.93
N PRO A 64 -18.00 -9.21 -2.08
CA PRO A 64 -18.62 -9.97 -1.00
C PRO A 64 -17.64 -10.99 -0.41
N THR A 65 -17.73 -11.23 0.91
CA THR A 65 -16.82 -12.12 1.63
C THR A 65 -16.78 -13.54 1.05
N GLU A 66 -17.92 -14.04 0.56
CA GLU A 66 -18.03 -15.35 -0.08
C GLU A 66 -17.27 -15.48 -1.41
N TRP A 67 -16.83 -14.36 -2.00
CA TRP A 67 -16.02 -14.34 -3.23
C TRP A 67 -14.53 -14.16 -2.95
N LEU A 68 -14.14 -13.95 -1.69
CA LEU A 68 -12.74 -13.82 -1.33
C LEU A 68 -12.04 -15.19 -1.41
N PRO A 69 -10.79 -15.24 -1.89
CA PRO A 69 -9.96 -16.44 -1.79
C PRO A 69 -9.82 -16.88 -0.34
N THR A 70 -9.63 -18.18 -0.13
CA THR A 70 -9.59 -18.78 1.22
C THR A 70 -8.43 -18.28 2.08
N ASN A 71 -7.41 -17.71 1.47
CA ASN A 71 -6.27 -17.10 2.16
C ASN A 71 -6.34 -15.58 2.27
N VAL A 72 -7.46 -14.95 1.87
CA VAL A 72 -7.70 -13.51 1.99
C VAL A 72 -8.75 -13.24 3.07
N THR A 73 -8.45 -12.31 3.95
CA THR A 73 -9.37 -11.85 4.99
C THR A 73 -9.43 -10.33 5.03
N MET A 74 -10.52 -9.78 5.56
CA MET A 74 -10.72 -8.34 5.71
C MET A 74 -10.96 -8.03 7.18
N ARG A 75 -10.28 -7.01 7.71
CA ARG A 75 -10.42 -6.57 9.11
C ARG A 75 -10.54 -5.06 9.18
N HIS A 76 -11.64 -4.59 9.75
CA HIS A 76 -11.86 -3.17 9.92
C HIS A 76 -10.80 -2.56 10.86
N TRP A 77 -10.06 -1.57 10.38
CA TRP A 77 -9.12 -0.80 11.19
C TRP A 77 -8.85 0.54 10.51
N ASN A 78 -8.95 1.62 11.27
CA ASN A 78 -8.50 2.93 10.84
C ASN A 78 -7.00 3.07 11.15
N ILE A 79 -6.20 3.35 10.13
CA ILE A 79 -4.74 3.52 10.26
C ILE A 79 -4.34 4.63 11.25
N ARG A 80 -5.26 5.57 11.52
CA ARG A 80 -5.08 6.65 12.49
C ARG A 80 -5.27 6.22 13.95
N ASP A 81 -5.96 5.10 14.18
CA ASP A 81 -6.25 4.62 15.52
C ASP A 81 -5.06 3.83 16.10
N PRO A 82 -4.96 3.71 17.44
CA PRO A 82 -3.96 2.86 18.07
C PRO A 82 -4.02 1.42 17.54
N VAL A 83 -2.84 0.82 17.32
CA VAL A 83 -2.74 -0.57 16.84
C VAL A 83 -3.33 -1.54 17.88
N PRO A 84 -4.37 -2.32 17.54
CA PRO A 84 -4.91 -3.38 18.38
C PRO A 84 -3.84 -4.44 18.69
N GLU A 85 -3.87 -5.03 19.90
CA GLU A 85 -2.86 -6.02 20.31
C GLU A 85 -2.69 -7.18 19.32
N GLY A 86 -3.79 -7.69 18.75
CA GLY A 86 -3.77 -8.76 17.77
C GLY A 86 -3.25 -8.36 16.36
N LEU A 87 -2.80 -7.12 16.17
CA LEU A 87 -2.15 -6.63 14.96
C LEU A 87 -0.68 -6.26 15.19
N VAL A 88 -0.22 -6.17 16.45
CA VAL A 88 1.16 -5.83 16.79
C VAL A 88 2.10 -6.95 16.36
N GLU A 89 3.16 -6.61 15.64
CA GLU A 89 4.21 -7.52 15.16
C GLU A 89 3.64 -8.79 14.49
N LYS A 90 2.54 -8.62 13.75
CA LYS A 90 1.82 -9.74 13.13
C LYS A 90 2.33 -10.06 11.73
N TYR A 91 2.76 -9.06 10.97
CA TYR A 91 2.95 -9.20 9.54
C TYR A 91 4.42 -9.26 9.16
N ASP A 92 4.74 -10.17 8.24
CA ASP A 92 6.06 -10.25 7.60
C ASP A 92 6.20 -9.15 6.55
N ILE A 93 5.09 -8.74 5.94
CA ILE A 93 5.02 -7.65 4.96
C ILE A 93 3.81 -6.77 5.26
N VAL A 94 4.02 -5.46 5.29
CA VAL A 94 2.95 -4.47 5.26
C VAL A 94 3.06 -3.69 3.96
N HIS A 95 2.00 -3.74 3.16
CA HIS A 95 1.85 -3.01 1.92
C HIS A 95 0.93 -1.80 2.13
N ILE A 96 1.33 -0.66 1.55
CA ILE A 96 0.60 0.61 1.55
C ILE A 96 0.74 1.24 0.17
N ARG A 97 -0.34 1.82 -0.36
CA ARG A 97 -0.26 2.65 -1.56
C ARG A 97 -1.19 3.85 -1.53
N TYR A 98 -0.74 4.94 -2.17
CA TYR A 98 -1.54 6.15 -2.45
C TYR A 98 -2.13 6.84 -1.20
N LEU A 99 -1.48 6.70 -0.05
CA LEU A 99 -1.92 7.40 1.17
C LEU A 99 -1.57 8.89 1.13
N CYS A 100 -0.69 9.34 0.22
CA CYS A 100 -0.45 10.78 -0.02
C CYS A 100 -1.73 11.53 -0.45
N LEU A 101 -2.76 10.83 -0.91
CA LEU A 101 -4.06 11.42 -1.28
C LEU A 101 -5.03 11.53 -0.10
N VAL A 102 -4.69 10.96 1.06
CA VAL A 102 -5.60 10.77 2.20
C VAL A 102 -5.05 11.34 3.50
N LEU A 103 -3.73 11.32 3.67
CA LEU A 103 -3.04 11.83 4.87
C LEU A 103 -2.52 13.24 4.64
N SER A 104 -2.57 14.08 5.67
CA SER A 104 -1.78 15.30 5.70
C SER A 104 -0.35 15.02 6.18
N ASP A 105 0.58 15.93 5.88
CA ASP A 105 2.00 15.81 6.29
C ASP A 105 2.16 15.65 7.81
N GLU A 106 1.29 16.28 8.60
CA GLU A 106 1.31 16.20 10.06
C GLU A 106 0.86 14.83 10.60
N GLU A 107 0.05 14.10 9.83
CA GLU A 107 -0.45 12.77 10.22
C GLU A 107 0.58 11.65 9.93
N VAL A 108 1.44 11.85 8.92
CA VAL A 108 2.39 10.84 8.44
C VAL A 108 3.26 10.25 9.54
N PRO A 109 3.87 11.03 10.47
CA PRO A 109 4.70 10.46 11.53
C PRO A 109 3.94 9.51 12.46
N SER A 110 2.70 9.85 12.81
CA SER A 110 1.85 9.02 13.70
C SER A 110 1.41 7.75 12.99
N VAL A 111 0.97 7.88 11.73
CA VAL A 111 0.61 6.73 10.90
C VAL A 111 1.79 5.79 10.70
N LEU A 112 2.98 6.32 10.42
CA LEU A 112 4.18 5.51 10.24
C LEU A 112 4.54 4.74 11.52
N GLN A 113 4.32 5.32 12.70
CA GLN A 113 4.51 4.60 13.98
C GLN A 113 3.51 3.45 14.13
N ASN A 114 2.23 3.66 13.79
CA ASN A 114 1.24 2.58 13.80
C ASN A 114 1.62 1.47 12.82
N VAL A 115 1.97 1.84 11.58
CA VAL A 115 2.38 0.89 10.54
C VAL A 115 3.61 0.10 10.97
N ALA A 116 4.63 0.76 11.54
CA ALA A 116 5.82 0.08 12.03
C ALA A 116 5.51 -0.96 13.12
N ARG A 117 4.54 -0.68 14.00
CA ARG A 117 4.11 -1.63 15.04
C ARG A 117 3.40 -2.86 14.48
N LEU A 118 2.89 -2.84 13.25
CA LEU A 118 2.29 -4.01 12.60
C LEU A 118 3.34 -5.05 12.17
N ILE A 119 4.55 -4.57 11.89
CA ILE A 119 5.60 -5.35 11.22
C ILE A 119 6.37 -6.16 12.25
N LYS A 120 6.55 -7.46 12.00
CA LYS A 120 7.44 -8.31 12.79
C LYS A 120 8.88 -7.77 12.78
N PRO A 121 9.68 -8.04 13.82
CA PRO A 121 11.12 -7.84 13.74
C PRO A 121 11.71 -8.56 12.51
N GLY A 122 12.35 -7.79 11.61
CA GLY A 122 12.89 -8.30 10.34
C GLY A 122 11.90 -8.37 9.17
N GLY A 123 10.64 -7.95 9.36
CA GLY A 123 9.66 -7.80 8.30
C GLY A 123 9.87 -6.54 7.45
N TYR A 124 9.02 -6.38 6.44
CA TYR A 124 9.17 -5.37 5.40
C TYR A 124 7.98 -4.43 5.33
N LEU A 125 8.26 -3.15 5.07
CA LEU A 125 7.30 -2.15 4.66
C LEU A 125 7.46 -1.88 3.16
N GLN A 126 6.41 -2.12 2.38
CA GLN A 126 6.32 -1.68 1.00
C GLN A 126 5.34 -0.51 0.93
N TRP A 127 5.88 0.70 0.78
CA TRP A 127 5.08 1.92 0.68
C TRP A 127 5.25 2.53 -0.72
N GLY A 128 4.21 2.46 -1.54
CA GLY A 128 4.19 3.00 -2.90
C GLY A 128 3.39 4.30 -3.01
N GLU A 129 4.04 5.39 -3.41
CA GLU A 129 3.37 6.67 -3.64
C GLU A 129 3.46 7.15 -5.08
N LEU A 130 2.61 8.13 -5.41
CA LEU A 130 2.72 8.87 -6.65
C LEU A 130 4.02 9.68 -6.64
N ASP A 131 4.76 9.62 -7.74
CA ASP A 131 5.85 10.55 -8.01
C ASP A 131 5.26 11.88 -8.53
N THR A 132 4.56 12.58 -7.62
CA THR A 132 3.88 13.85 -7.94
C THR A 132 4.81 14.91 -8.53
N PRO A 133 6.10 15.03 -8.12
CA PRO A 133 7.02 15.98 -8.76
C PRO A 133 7.30 15.69 -10.24
N SER A 134 7.12 14.44 -10.69
CA SER A 134 7.34 14.03 -12.07
C SER A 134 6.09 14.17 -12.96
N PHE A 135 4.97 14.63 -12.40
CA PHE A 135 3.76 14.88 -13.17
C PHE A 135 4.00 16.02 -14.15
N ARG A 136 3.56 15.83 -15.39
CA ARG A 136 3.75 16.79 -16.48
C ARG A 136 2.56 16.75 -17.41
N ILE A 137 2.27 17.91 -17.99
CA ILE A 137 1.17 18.05 -18.93
C ILE A 137 1.68 17.70 -20.32
N GLU A 138 1.29 16.52 -20.79
CA GLU A 138 1.54 16.06 -22.15
C GLU A 138 0.35 16.43 -23.04
N LYS A 139 0.61 17.12 -24.14
CA LYS A 139 -0.44 17.49 -25.11
C LYS A 139 -0.51 16.44 -26.22
N THR A 140 -1.73 15.99 -26.57
CA THR A 140 -1.92 15.11 -27.74
C THR A 140 -1.60 15.81 -29.06
N ARG A 141 -1.76 17.14 -29.11
CA ARG A 141 -1.29 18.00 -30.21
C ARG A 141 -0.68 19.30 -29.65
N PRO A 142 0.39 19.83 -30.25
CA PRO A 142 1.08 21.02 -29.73
C PRO A 142 0.18 22.26 -29.55
N ASP A 143 -0.81 22.41 -30.42
CA ASP A 143 -1.77 23.52 -30.50
C ASP A 143 -2.91 23.44 -29.48
N ASN A 144 -3.07 22.32 -28.78
CA ASN A 144 -4.07 22.23 -27.72
C ASN A 144 -3.76 23.25 -26.62
N ASP A 145 -4.79 24.00 -26.19
CA ASP A 145 -4.66 24.85 -25.01
C ASP A 145 -4.57 23.98 -23.75
N ALA A 146 -3.58 24.29 -22.90
CA ALA A 146 -3.35 23.64 -21.62
C ALA A 146 -3.20 24.66 -20.48
N SER A 147 -3.54 25.93 -20.73
CA SER A 147 -3.38 27.02 -19.77
C SER A 147 -4.10 26.76 -18.45
N GLY A 148 -5.31 26.18 -18.50
CA GLY A 148 -6.07 25.79 -17.32
C GLY A 148 -5.38 24.70 -16.49
N LEU A 149 -4.86 23.65 -17.14
CA LEU A 149 -4.14 22.56 -16.48
C LEU A 149 -2.81 23.04 -15.87
N LEU A 150 -2.07 23.90 -16.58
CA LEU A 150 -0.82 24.49 -16.08
C LEU A 150 -1.05 25.35 -14.84
N ARG A 151 -2.14 26.14 -14.82
CA ARG A 151 -2.51 26.93 -13.64
C ARG A 151 -2.83 26.04 -12.44
N LEU A 152 -3.54 24.93 -12.66
CA LEU A 152 -3.85 23.99 -11.59
C LEU A 152 -2.57 23.33 -11.05
N TYR A 153 -1.70 22.86 -11.95
CA TYR A 153 -0.44 22.21 -11.60
C TYR A 153 0.46 23.12 -10.74
N LEU A 154 0.65 24.37 -11.15
CA LEU A 154 1.48 25.35 -10.43
C LEU A 154 0.87 25.80 -9.10
N ALA A 155 -0.45 25.70 -8.93
CA ALA A 155 -1.11 26.04 -7.67
C ALA A 155 -1.03 24.93 -6.62
N SER A 156 -0.72 23.70 -7.05
CA SER A 156 -0.61 22.51 -6.19
C SER A 156 0.83 22.16 -5.78
N SER A 157 1.81 22.91 -6.26
CA SER A 157 3.26 22.73 -6.02
C SER A 157 3.83 23.92 -5.27
#